data_AF-A0A317Z5J6-F1
#
_entry.id   AF-A0A317Z5J6-F1
#
_cell.length_a   1.000
_cell.length_b   1.000
_cell.length_c   1.000
_cell.angle_alpha   90.00
_cell.angle_beta   90.00
_cell.angle_gamma   90.00
#
_symmetry.space_group_name_H-M   'P 1'
#
loop_
_entity.id
_entity.type
_entity.pdbx_description
1 polymer ?
#
loop_
_entity_poly.entity_id
_entity_poly.type
_entity_poly.pdbx_seq_one_letter_code
_entity_poly.pdbx_strand_id
1 'polypeptide(L)' 'KFLNAIKGLGQAEIEDMIAKDHGAEAECHFCRSRYSFSEDELKALLAEMPS' A
#
# COMPACT_ATOMS: atom_id res chain seq x y z
N LYS A 1 -12.60 0.38 1.15
CA LYS A 1 -12.16 -0.89 0.50
C LYS A 1 -11.02 -0.59 -0.48
N PHE A 2 -9.90 -0.09 0.02
CA PHE A 2 -8.74 0.32 -0.78
C PHE A 2 -7.49 -0.47 -0.40
N LEU A 3 -7.39 -0.77 0.90
CA LEU A 3 -6.48 -1.76 1.47
C LEU A 3 -6.54 -3.10 0.73
N ASN A 4 -7.68 -3.51 0.18
CA ASN A 4 -7.77 -4.74 -0.62
C ASN A 4 -7.09 -4.66 -1.99
N ALA A 5 -7.06 -3.48 -2.62
CA ALA A 5 -6.36 -3.31 -3.90
C ALA A 5 -4.84 -3.39 -3.69
N ILE A 6 -4.35 -2.78 -2.60
CA ILE A 6 -2.94 -2.83 -2.21
C ILE A 6 -2.57 -4.22 -1.67
N LYS A 7 -3.45 -4.88 -0.90
CA LYS A 7 -3.31 -6.31 -0.53
C LYS A 7 -3.16 -7.23 -1.74
N GLY A 8 -3.79 -6.86 -2.87
CA GLY A 8 -3.69 -7.62 -4.13
C GLY A 8 -2.32 -7.56 -4.80
N LEU A 9 -1.52 -6.51 -4.53
CA LEU A 9 -0.11 -6.42 -4.97
C LEU A 9 0.77 -7.40 -4.17
N GLY A 10 0.39 -7.69 -2.93
CA GLY A 10 1.12 -8.58 -2.04
C GLY A 10 2.09 -7.83 -1.13
N GLN A 11 2.41 -8.45 0.00
CA GLN A 11 3.20 -7.87 1.07
C GLN A 11 4.59 -7.41 0.59
N ALA A 12 5.26 -8.25 -0.21
CA ALA A 12 6.58 -7.99 -0.76
C ALA A 12 6.61 -6.77 -1.69
N GLU A 13 5.55 -6.57 -2.49
CA GLU A 13 5.46 -5.44 -3.40
C GLU A 13 5.33 -4.12 -2.61
N ILE A 14 4.54 -4.14 -1.53
CA ILE A 14 4.39 -3.02 -0.62
C ILE A 14 5.71 -2.70 0.09
N GLU A 15 6.42 -3.71 0.59
CA GLU A 15 7.73 -3.54 1.22
C GLU A 15 8.77 -2.95 0.27
N ASP A 16 8.78 -3.39 -1.00
CA ASP A 16 9.68 -2.85 -2.02
C ASP A 16 9.37 -1.38 -2.35
N MET A 17 8.07 -1.00 -2.38
CA MET A 17 7.65 0.39 -2.54
C MET A 17 8.07 1.26 -1.35
N ILE A 18 7.89 0.78 -0.10
CA ILE A 18 8.39 1.47 1.09
C ILE A 18 9.91 1.66 1.00
N ALA A 19 10.65 0.62 0.62
CA ALA A 19 12.10 0.64 0.63
C ALA A 19 12.71 1.52 -0.48
N LYS A 20 12.06 1.61 -1.65
CA LYS A 20 12.56 2.39 -2.79
C LYS A 20 12.05 3.81 -2.85
N ASP A 21 10.77 4.01 -2.53
CA ASP A 21 10.07 5.30 -2.67
C ASP A 21 9.77 5.97 -1.33
N HIS A 22 10.18 5.37 -0.20
CA HIS A 22 9.87 5.87 1.17
C HIS A 22 8.37 6.11 1.41
N GLY A 23 7.53 5.38 0.66
CA GLY A 23 6.09 5.56 0.60
C GLY A 23 5.49 4.81 -0.59
N ALA A 24 4.19 4.92 -0.77
CA ALA A 24 3.51 4.33 -1.92
C ALA A 24 2.34 5.21 -2.36
N GLU A 25 2.24 5.44 -3.66
CA GLU A 25 1.07 6.06 -4.26
C GLU A 25 0.20 4.99 -4.93
N ALA A 26 -1.03 4.82 -4.44
CA ALA A 26 -2.00 3.91 -5.01
C ALA A 26 -3.08 4.71 -5.74
N GLU A 27 -3.28 4.42 -7.02
CA GLU A 27 -4.34 5.01 -7.83
C GLU A 27 -5.50 4.02 -8.01
N CYS A 28 -6.73 4.45 -7.73
CA CYS A 28 -7.93 3.66 -8.02
C CYS A 28 -8.20 3.69 -9.52
N HIS A 29 -8.11 2.57 -10.22
CA HIS A 29 -8.53 2.56 -11.62
C HIS A 29 -10.06 2.77 -11.79
N PHE A 30 -10.86 2.36 -10.81
CA PHE A 30 -12.32 2.50 -10.82
C PHE A 30 -12.81 3.89 -10.42
N CYS A 31 -12.14 4.51 -9.45
CA CYS A 31 -12.55 5.75 -8.80
C CYS A 31 -11.75 6.96 -9.30
N ARG A 32 -10.58 6.73 -9.93
CA ARG A 32 -9.53 7.71 -10.23
C ARG A 32 -9.03 8.52 -9.02
N SER A 33 -9.29 8.04 -7.81
CA SER A 33 -8.75 8.62 -6.58
C SER A 33 -7.32 8.15 -6.37
N ARG A 34 -6.41 9.09 -6.11
CA ARG A 34 -5.04 8.81 -5.67
C ARG A 34 -4.97 8.82 -4.15
N TYR A 35 -4.27 7.84 -3.60
CA TYR A 35 -3.98 7.72 -2.19
C TYR A 35 -2.47 7.62 -2.04
N SER A 36 -1.89 8.56 -1.31
CA SER A 36 -0.49 8.51 -0.91
C SER A 36 -0.42 7.95 0.51
N PHE A 37 0.36 6.90 0.69
CA PHE A 37 0.64 6.32 1.99
C PHE A 37 2.09 6.63 2.36
N SER A 38 2.27 7.08 3.59
CA SER A 38 3.61 7.23 4.15
C SER A 38 4.17 5.87 4.55
N GLU A 39 5.49 5.77 4.64
CA GLU A 39 6.18 4.56 5.14
C GLU A 39 5.55 4.01 6.44
N ASP A 40 5.19 4.88 7.40
CA ASP A 40 4.57 4.49 8.66
C ASP A 40 3.18 3.85 8.48
N GLU A 41 2.36 4.41 7.57
CA GLU A 41 1.05 3.84 7.26
C GLU A 41 1.17 2.49 6.56
N LEU A 42 2.14 2.34 5.67
CA LEU A 42 2.39 1.07 4.99
C LEU A 42 2.90 0.03 5.97
N LYS A 43 3.80 0.38 6.89
CA LYS A 43 4.24 -0.50 7.98
C LYS A 43 3.10 -0.91 8.90
N ALA A 44 2.22 0.02 9.27
CA ALA A 44 1.03 -0.28 10.05
C ALA A 44 0.09 -1.23 9.29
N LEU A 45 -0.08 -1.03 7.98
CA LEU A 45 -0.89 -1.91 7.13
C LEU A 45 -0.32 -3.32 7.01
N LEU A 46 1.00 -3.45 6.90
CA LEU A 46 1.69 -4.74 6.93
C LEU A 46 1.47 -5.46 8.26
N ALA A 47 1.49 -4.72 9.38
CA ALA A 47 1.20 -5.26 10.70
C ALA A 47 -0.28 -5.67 10.88
N GLU A 48 -1.21 -4.95 10.25
CA GLU A 48 -2.64 -5.28 10.19
C GLU A 48 -2.98 -6.37 9.15
N MET A 49 -1.99 -6.91 8.43
CA MET A 49 -2.12 -8.12 7.61
C MET A 49 -1.57 -9.34 8.37
N PRO A 50 -2.23 -9.87 9.41
CA PRO A 50 -1.92 -11.20 9.87
C PRO A 50 -2.34 -12.18 8.76
N SER A 51 -1.38 -13.00 8.36
CA SER A 51 -1.48 -14.15 7.44
C SER A 51 -2.57 -15.12 7.80
#